data_AF-A0A1Q7GI36-F1
#
_entry.id   AF-A0A1Q7GI36-F1
#
_cell.length_a   1.000
_cell.length_b   1.000
_cell.length_c   1.000
_cell.angle_alpha   90.00
_cell.angle_beta   90.00
_cell.angle_gamma   90.00
#
_symmetry.space_group_name_H-M   'P 1'
#
loop_
_entity.id
_entity.type
_entity.pdbx_description
1 polymer ?
#
loop_
_entity_poly.entity_id
_entity_poly.type
_entity_poly.pdbx_seq_one_letter_code
_entity_poly.pdbx_strand_id
1 'polypeptide(L)' 'MSPLAQSLVAELRERPRHFGELVEAHMEAPWRDFLRAWGEVRAADVLERDDAGRYLIRAEGSAP' A
#
# COMPACT_ATOMS: atom_id res chain seq x y z
N MET A 1 -1.59 -11.92 4.19
CA MET A 1 -1.05 -11.05 3.12
C MET A 1 0.17 -11.71 2.50
N SER A 2 0.27 -11.72 1.17
CA SER A 2 1.44 -12.12 0.40
C SER A 2 2.66 -11.23 0.71
N PRO A 3 3.90 -11.67 0.43
CA PRO A 3 5.10 -10.86 0.66
C PRO A 3 5.04 -9.50 -0.04
N LEU A 4 4.53 -9.46 -1.28
CA LEU A 4 4.35 -8.21 -2.02
C LEU A 4 3.33 -7.28 -1.34
N ALA A 5 2.23 -7.83 -0.82
CA ALA A 5 1.24 -7.04 -0.08
C ALA A 5 1.83 -6.48 1.23
N GLN A 6 2.70 -7.23 1.91
CA GLN A 6 3.41 -6.75 3.10
C GLN A 6 4.39 -5.61 2.77
N SER A 7 5.11 -5.70 1.65
CA SER A 7 5.97 -4.62 1.17
C SER A 7 5.17 -3.35 0.86
N LEU A 8 4.04 -3.47 0.14
CA LEU A 8 3.15 -2.33 -0.12
C LEU A 8 2.66 -1.67 1.18
N VAL A 9 2.30 -2.47 2.19
CA VAL A 9 1.90 -1.94 3.51
C VAL A 9 3.04 -1.21 4.19
N ALA A 10 4.26 -1.77 4.17
CA ALA A 10 5.43 -1.13 4.76
C ALA A 10 5.72 0.23 4.08
N GLU A 11 5.69 0.30 2.76
CA GLU A 11 5.89 1.54 2.02
C GLU A 11 4.84 2.60 2.34
N LEU A 12 3.57 2.20 2.43
CA LEU A 12 2.46 3.12 2.73
C LEU A 12 2.41 3.56 4.20
N ARG A 13 3.09 2.84 5.10
CA ARG A 13 3.34 3.29 6.48
C ARG A 13 4.49 4.29 6.55
N GLU A 14 5.48 4.14 5.70
CA GLU A 14 6.64 5.04 5.65
C GLU A 14 6.27 6.40 5.03
N ARG A 15 5.56 6.40 3.89
CA ARG A 15 5.13 7.64 3.23
C ARG A 15 3.87 7.46 2.37
N PRO A 16 3.01 8.49 2.28
CA PRO A 16 1.87 8.48 1.35
C PRO A 16 2.33 8.38 -0.11
N ARG A 17 1.63 7.57 -0.92
CA ARG A 17 1.92 7.40 -2.35
C ARG A 17 0.68 7.29 -3.23
N HIS A 18 0.77 7.73 -4.47
CA HIS A 18 -0.21 7.41 -5.50
C HIS A 18 -0.11 5.94 -5.93
N PHE A 19 -1.20 5.40 -6.46
CA PHE A 19 -1.20 4.04 -7.01
C PHE A 19 -0.17 3.89 -8.14
N GLY A 20 -0.03 4.89 -9.02
CA GLY A 20 0.97 4.87 -10.09
C GLY A 20 2.40 4.72 -9.57
N GLU A 21 2.74 5.42 -8.49
CA GLU A 21 4.05 5.33 -7.86
C GLU A 21 4.32 3.95 -7.24
N LEU A 22 3.27 3.28 -6.73
CA LEU A 22 3.38 1.90 -6.26
C LEU A 22 3.60 0.92 -7.42
N VAL A 23 2.91 1.12 -8.55
CA VAL A 23 3.11 0.30 -9.75
C VAL A 23 4.53 0.47 -10.28
N GLU A 24 5.01 1.70 -10.39
CA GLU A 24 6.36 2.03 -10.86
C GLU A 24 7.45 1.41 -9.97
N ALA A 25 7.25 1.45 -8.64
CA ALA A 25 8.20 0.86 -7.68
C ALA A 25 8.27 -0.68 -7.74
N HIS A 26 7.24 -1.34 -8.28
CA HIS A 26 7.13 -2.80 -8.33
C HIS A 26 6.98 -3.35 -9.75
N MET A 27 7.49 -2.65 -10.78
CA MET A 27 7.40 -3.10 -12.18
C MET A 27 8.07 -4.45 -12.46
N GLU A 28 8.99 -4.88 -11.59
CA GLU A 28 9.62 -6.20 -11.64
C GLU A 28 8.68 -7.34 -11.27
N ALA A 29 7.60 -7.05 -10.53
CA ALA A 29 6.58 -8.04 -10.19
C ALA A 29 5.63 -8.27 -11.38
N PRO A 30 5.23 -9.53 -11.66
CA PRO A 30 4.19 -9.80 -12.65
C PRO A 30 2.90 -9.02 -12.31
N TRP A 31 2.33 -8.34 -13.32
CA TRP A 31 1.20 -7.44 -13.12
C TRP A 31 0.02 -8.07 -12.35
N ARG A 32 -0.30 -9.33 -12.66
CA ARG A 32 -1.36 -10.09 -11.98
C ARG A 32 -1.08 -10.26 -10.49
N ASP A 33 0.17 -10.49 -10.13
CA ASP A 33 0.57 -10.75 -8.75
C ASP A 33 0.59 -9.44 -7.97
N PHE A 34 0.99 -8.33 -8.59
CA PHE A 34 0.81 -6.97 -8.05
C PHE A 34 -0.67 -6.65 -7.78
N LEU A 35 -1.55 -6.87 -8.76
CA LEU A 35 -2.98 -6.61 -8.59
C LEU A 35 -3.61 -7.47 -7.50
N ARG A 36 -3.18 -8.73 -7.38
CA ARG A 36 -3.60 -9.61 -6.29
C ARG A 36 -3.16 -9.05 -4.94
N ALA A 37 -1.87 -8.70 -4.80
CA ALA A 37 -1.33 -8.11 -3.59
C ALA A 37 -2.06 -6.81 -3.21
N TRP A 38 -2.30 -5.92 -4.18
CA TRP A 38 -3.07 -4.70 -3.96
C TRP A 38 -4.50 -4.98 -3.49
N GLY A 39 -5.15 -6.01 -4.04
CA GLY A 39 -6.46 -6.47 -3.58
C GLY A 39 -6.45 -6.92 -2.11
N GLU A 40 -5.40 -7.61 -1.68
CA GLU A 40 -5.22 -7.99 -0.28
C GLU A 40 -5.03 -6.77 0.64
N VAL A 41 -4.28 -5.74 0.22
CA VAL A 41 -4.14 -4.48 0.98
C VAL A 41 -5.48 -3.79 1.15
N ARG A 42 -6.27 -3.69 0.07
CA ARG A 42 -7.60 -3.10 0.12
C ARG A 42 -8.58 -3.90 1.00
N ALA A 43 -8.49 -5.23 0.98
CA ALA A 43 -9.34 -6.09 1.80
C ALA A 43 -9.02 -6.01 3.30
N ALA A 44 -7.83 -5.53 3.68
CA ALA A 44 -7.44 -5.34 5.08
C ALA A 44 -8.08 -4.10 5.72
N ASP A 45 -8.73 -3.22 4.95
CA ASP A 45 -9.43 -2.01 5.42
C ASP A 45 -8.55 -1.04 6.25
N VAL A 46 -7.25 -1.04 5.99
CA VAL A 46 -6.25 -0.17 6.66
C VAL A 46 -5.86 1.06 5.85
N LEU A 47 -6.38 1.19 4.62
CA LEU A 47 -5.98 2.24 3.70
C LEU A 47 -6.80 3.51 3.91
N GLU A 48 -6.11 4.62 4.14
CA GLU A 48 -6.67 5.96 4.04
C GLU A 48 -6.22 6.63 2.74
N ARG A 49 -6.88 7.74 2.40
CA ARG A 49 -6.40 8.67 1.37
C ARG A 49 -6.26 10.07 1.96
N ASP A 50 -5.19 10.76 1.59
CA ASP A 50 -5.04 12.18 1.90
C ASP A 50 -5.78 13.08 0.89
N ASP A 51 -5.76 14.40 1.13
CA ASP A 51 -6.44 15.39 0.28
C ASP A 51 -5.85 15.47 -1.15
N ALA A 52 -4.63 14.95 -1.35
CA ALA A 52 -4.02 14.86 -2.67
C ALA A 52 -4.38 13.55 -3.39
N GLY A 53 -5.15 12.65 -2.76
CA GLY A 53 -5.51 11.34 -3.30
C GLY A 53 -4.39 10.31 -3.24
N ARG A 54 -3.37 10.51 -2.40
CA ARG A 54 -2.34 9.51 -2.10
C ARG A 54 -2.87 8.54 -1.05
N TYR A 55 -2.54 7.26 -1.20
CA TYR A 55 -2.80 6.25 -0.19
C TYR A 55 -1.80 6.35 0.95
N LEU A 56 -2.23 6.10 2.17
CA LEU A 56 -1.39 5.97 3.34
C LEU A 56 -1.98 4.96 4.32
N ILE A 57 -1.13 4.40 5.18
CA ILE A 57 -1.53 3.57 6.31
C ILE A 57 -0.96 4.24 7.55
N ARG A 58 -1.83 4.73 8.45
CA ARG A 58 -1.36 5.27 9.72
C ARG A 58 -0.83 4.11 10.57
N ALA A 59 0.30 4.32 11.24
CA ALA A 59 0.67 3.43 12.33
C ALA A 59 -0.45 3.49 13.38
N GLU A 60 -0.94 2.32 13.82
CA GLU A 60 -1.84 2.29 14.97
C GLU A 60 -1.17 3.05 16.10
N GLY A 61 -1.90 4.01 16.69
CA GLY A 61 -1.32 4.99 17.58
C GLY A 61 -0.56 4.32 18.72
N SER A 62 0.70 4.72 18.91
CA SER A 62 1.14 5.02 20.27
C SER A 62 0.26 6.18 20.73
N ALA A 63 -0.87 5.85 21.34
CA ALA A 63 -1.57 6.80 22.19
C ALA A 63 -0.59 7.20 23.30
N PRO A 64 -0.44 8.50 23.60
CA PRO A 64 0.26 8.94 24.81
C PRO A 64 -0.47 8.49 26.07
#